data_AF-A0A7C1IUR0-F1
#
_entry.id   AF-A0A7C1IUR0-F1
#
_cell.length_a   1.000
_cell.length_b   1.000
_cell.length_c   1.000
_cell.angle_alpha   90.00
_cell.angle_beta   90.00
_cell.angle_gamma   90.00
#
_symmetry.space_group_name_H-M   'P 1'
#
loop_
_entity.id
_entity.type
_entity.pdbx_description
1 polymer ?
#
loop_
_entity_poly.entity_id
_entity_poly.type
_entity_poly.pdbx_seq_one_letter_code
_entity_poly.pdbx_strand_id
1 'polypeptide(L)'
;MSLNQLLEKIKQASTKFFPLATLEHNIVRNVHLTVRIIFQQDLFIDIYANSETGRKDFALIHKNQRIYGIDNLKGWHYHPFGETEKHVPCKEPSVEEVFTNMKNIIEKELS
;
A
#
# COMPACT_ATOMS: atom_id res chain seq x y z
N MET A 1 -4.45 -8.48 -14.62
CA MET A 1 -3.06 -7.98 -14.42
C MET A 1 -2.30 -9.04 -13.65
N SER A 2 -1.10 -9.42 -14.09
CA SER A 2 -0.26 -10.39 -13.36
C SER A 2 0.40 -9.75 -12.14
N LEU A 3 0.92 -10.56 -11.20
CA LEU A 3 1.66 -10.04 -10.05
C LEU A 3 2.93 -9.29 -10.47
N ASN A 4 3.61 -9.74 -11.53
CA ASN A 4 4.78 -9.02 -12.07
C ASN A 4 4.38 -7.65 -12.62
N GLN A 5 3.25 -7.54 -13.33
CA GLN A 5 2.75 -6.25 -13.79
C GLN A 5 2.35 -5.32 -12.63
N LEU A 6 1.77 -5.88 -11.56
CA LEU A 6 1.48 -5.12 -10.35
C LEU A 6 2.76 -4.63 -9.65
N LEU A 7 3.75 -5.51 -9.50
CA LEU A 7 5.04 -5.19 -8.90
C LEU A 7 5.75 -4.07 -9.67
N GLU A 8 5.78 -4.13 -11.00
CA GLU A 8 6.41 -3.07 -11.81
C GLU A 8 5.69 -1.72 -11.64
N LYS A 9 4.36 -1.70 -11.55
CA LYS A 9 3.61 -0.47 -11.22
C LYS A 9 3.95 0.05 -9.82
N ILE A 10 4.08 -0.84 -8.84
CA ILE A 10 4.47 -0.48 -7.47
C ILE A 10 5.89 0.10 -7.44
N LYS A 11 6.84 -0.52 -8.15
CA LYS A 11 8.22 -0.01 -8.24
C LYS A 11 8.26 1.38 -8.89
N GLN A 12 7.57 1.57 -10.01
CA GLN A 12 7.48 2.87 -10.69
C GLN A 12 6.89 3.94 -9.78
N ALA A 13 5.78 3.63 -9.09
CA ALA A 13 5.17 4.55 -8.14
C ALA A 13 6.09 4.82 -6.94
N SER A 14 6.76 3.81 -6.39
CA SER A 14 7.73 3.97 -5.30
C SER A 14 8.86 4.91 -5.70
N THR A 15 9.48 4.71 -6.86
CA THR A 15 10.54 5.61 -7.34
C THR A 15 10.04 7.04 -7.57
N LYS A 16 8.81 7.20 -8.08
CA LYS A 16 8.20 8.52 -8.35
C LYS A 16 7.86 9.29 -7.09
N PHE A 17 7.19 8.65 -6.13
CA PHE A 17 6.65 9.32 -4.94
C PHE A 17 7.62 9.30 -3.76
N PHE A 18 8.47 8.26 -3.69
CA PHE A 18 9.30 7.92 -2.54
C PHE A 18 10.73 7.54 -2.96
N PRO A 19 11.47 8.44 -3.65
CA PRO A 19 12.74 8.11 -4.28
C PRO A 19 13.85 7.65 -3.33
N LEU A 20 13.73 7.97 -2.04
CA LEU A 20 14.71 7.58 -1.00
C LEU A 20 14.28 6.34 -0.20
N ALA A 21 13.07 5.82 -0.44
CA ALA A 21 12.58 4.65 0.29
C ALA A 21 13.24 3.36 -0.22
N THR A 22 13.49 2.43 0.70
CA THR A 22 13.94 1.08 0.34
C THR A 22 12.73 0.22 0.02
N LEU A 23 12.75 -0.49 -1.10
CA LEU A 23 11.68 -1.40 -1.49
C LEU A 23 12.16 -2.85 -1.43
N GLU A 24 11.50 -3.64 -0.59
CA GLU A 24 11.66 -5.09 -0.48
C GLU A 24 10.43 -5.77 -1.05
N HIS A 25 10.59 -6.90 -1.73
CA HIS A 25 9.45 -7.67 -2.21
C HIS A 25 9.74 -9.17 -2.22
N ASN A 26 8.67 -9.95 -2.21
CA ASN A 26 8.71 -11.39 -2.35
C ASN A 26 7.51 -11.87 -3.17
N ILE A 27 7.75 -12.83 -4.07
CA ILE A 27 6.71 -13.51 -4.84
C ILE A 27 6.76 -14.99 -4.51
N VAL A 28 5.65 -15.54 -4.01
CA VAL A 28 5.53 -16.95 -3.67
C VAL A 28 4.64 -17.64 -4.69
N ARG A 29 5.22 -18.60 -5.42
CA ARG A 29 4.53 -19.48 -6.39
C ARG A 29 3.71 -18.73 -7.45
N ASN A 30 4.04 -17.47 -7.75
CA ASN A 30 3.22 -16.58 -8.60
C ASN A 30 1.77 -16.37 -8.11
N VAL A 31 1.47 -16.71 -6.86
CA VAL A 31 0.15 -16.56 -6.24
C VAL A 31 0.11 -15.38 -5.28
N HIS A 32 1.18 -15.21 -4.49
CA HIS A 32 1.26 -14.14 -3.49
C HIS A 32 2.37 -13.17 -3.84
N LEU A 33 2.08 -11.88 -3.71
CA LEU A 33 3.05 -10.80 -3.74
C LEU A 33 2.98 -10.08 -2.38
N THR A 34 4.14 -9.89 -1.76
CA THR A 34 4.32 -8.96 -0.64
C THR A 34 5.35 -7.92 -1.04
N VAL A 35 5.08 -6.65 -0.76
CA VAL A 35 6.03 -5.54 -0.93
C VAL A 35 6.06 -4.73 0.34
N ARG A 36 7.26 -4.35 0.79
CA ARG A 36 7.46 -3.39 1.88
C ARG A 36 8.27 -2.22 1.35
N ILE A 37 7.77 -1.00 1.58
CA ILE A 37 8.45 0.25 1.22
C ILE A 37 8.80 0.99 2.51
N ILE A 38 10.08 1.05 2.83
CA ILE A 38 10.62 1.52 4.10
C ILE A 38 11.12 2.96 3.95
N PHE A 39 10.56 3.88 4.72
CA PHE A 39 10.99 5.28 4.78
C PHE A 39 12.01 5.51 5.89
N GLN A 40 11.74 4.91 7.05
CA GLN A 40 12.56 4.91 8.26
C GLN A 40 12.14 3.71 9.13
N GLN A 41 12.85 3.45 10.22
CA GLN A 41 12.69 2.24 11.04
C GLN A 41 11.23 1.92 11.41
N ASP A 42 10.44 2.95 11.77
CA ASP A 42 9.07 2.78 12.25
C ASP A 42 8.00 3.26 11.26
N LEU A 43 8.36 3.64 10.02
CA LEU A 43 7.40 4.15 9.02
C LEU A 43 7.62 3.45 7.69
N PHE A 44 6.60 2.72 7.24
CA PHE A 44 6.64 1.93 6.01
C PHE A 44 5.24 1.68 5.42
N ILE A 45 5.20 1.31 4.15
CA ILE A 45 4.00 0.78 3.50
C ILE A 45 4.17 -0.73 3.32
N ASP A 46 3.19 -1.50 3.78
CA ASP A 46 3.04 -2.92 3.44
C ASP A 46 1.98 -3.09 2.35
N ILE A 47 2.31 -3.87 1.33
CA ILE A 47 1.41 -4.19 0.22
C ILE A 47 1.33 -5.72 0.11
N TYR A 48 0.10 -6.23 0.03
CA TYR A 48 -0.16 -7.64 -0.23
C TYR A 48 -1.08 -7.78 -1.44
N ALA A 49 -0.80 -8.78 -2.28
CA ALA A 49 -1.72 -9.20 -3.32
C ALA A 49 -1.78 -10.72 -3.44
N ASN A 50 -2.97 -11.23 -3.73
CA ASN A 50 -3.23 -12.63 -4.03
C ASN A 50 -3.92 -12.73 -5.40
N SER A 51 -3.27 -13.40 -6.36
CA SER A 51 -3.78 -13.49 -7.74
C SER A 51 -4.97 -14.43 -7.89
N GLU A 52 -5.12 -15.44 -7.02
CA GLU A 52 -6.24 -16.39 -7.06
C GLU A 52 -7.53 -15.79 -6.52
N THR A 53 -7.44 -15.03 -5.42
CA THR A 53 -8.61 -14.37 -4.80
C THR A 53 -8.86 -12.95 -5.31
N GLY A 54 -7.92 -12.39 -6.07
CA GLY A 54 -7.93 -10.99 -6.48
C GLY A 54 -7.71 -10.01 -5.34
N ARG A 55 -7.39 -10.48 -4.12
CA ARG A 55 -7.16 -9.62 -2.94
C ARG A 55 -6.00 -8.67 -3.19
N LYS A 56 -6.17 -7.40 -2.83
CA LYS A 56 -5.13 -6.37 -2.76
C LYS A 56 -5.30 -5.57 -1.48
N ASP A 57 -4.19 -5.30 -0.82
CA ASP A 57 -4.14 -4.63 0.48
C ASP A 57 -2.94 -3.68 0.47
N PHE A 58 -3.14 -2.44 0.86
CA PHE A 58 -2.10 -1.44 1.03
C PHE A 58 -2.28 -0.81 2.41
N ALA A 59 -1.28 -0.94 3.27
CA ALA A 59 -1.31 -0.42 4.64
C ALA A 59 -0.12 0.51 4.87
N LEU A 60 -0.40 1.74 5.30
CA LEU A 60 0.62 2.66 5.82
C LEU A 60 0.72 2.46 7.32
N ILE A 61 1.92 2.13 7.79
CA ILE A 61 2.21 1.75 9.17
C ILE A 61 3.20 2.73 9.77
N HIS A 62 2.88 3.26 10.95
CA HIS A 62 3.77 4.08 11.76
C HIS A 62 3.79 3.54 13.19
N LYS A 63 4.98 3.33 13.79
CA LYS A 63 5.16 2.85 15.17
C LYS A 63 4.34 1.58 15.47
N ASN A 64 4.41 0.60 14.59
CA ASN A 64 3.67 -0.68 14.64
C ASN A 64 2.14 -0.54 14.63
N GLN A 65 1.60 0.61 14.24
CA GLN A 65 0.17 0.84 14.08
C GLN A 65 -0.15 1.19 12.63
N ARG A 66 -1.20 0.57 12.09
CA ARG A 66 -1.77 1.01 10.81
C ARG A 66 -2.39 2.38 11.03
N ILE A 67 -1.88 3.38 10.31
CA ILE A 67 -2.40 4.75 10.34
C ILE A 67 -3.29 5.05 9.14
N TYR A 68 -3.18 4.30 8.05
CA TYR A 68 -4.07 4.37 6.89
C TYR A 68 -4.04 3.04 6.14
N GLY A 69 -5.11 2.70 5.42
CA GLY A 69 -5.11 1.52 4.56
C GLY A 69 -6.14 1.58 3.46
N ILE A 70 -5.98 0.76 2.44
CA ILE A 70 -6.95 0.55 1.38
C ILE A 70 -6.87 -0.88 0.89
N ASP A 71 -8.01 -1.56 0.89
CA ASP A 71 -8.09 -2.97 0.51
C ASP A 71 -9.45 -3.28 -0.13
N ASN A 72 -9.59 -4.50 -0.64
CA ASN A 72 -10.79 -4.94 -1.33
C ASN A 72 -11.55 -6.07 -0.60
N LEU A 73 -11.31 -6.27 0.70
CA LEU A 73 -12.09 -7.21 1.49
C LEU A 73 -13.53 -6.69 1.59
N LYS A 74 -14.50 -7.47 1.07
CA LYS A 74 -15.91 -7.07 0.97
C LYS A 74 -16.15 -5.85 0.05
N GLY A 75 -15.29 -5.65 -0.94
CA GLY A 75 -15.34 -4.52 -1.87
C GLY A 75 -14.27 -3.47 -1.55
N TRP A 76 -13.98 -2.60 -2.52
CA TRP A 76 -12.98 -1.55 -2.34
C TRP A 76 -13.41 -0.53 -1.30
N HIS A 77 -12.56 -0.33 -0.30
CA HIS A 77 -12.75 0.66 0.74
C HIS A 77 -11.40 1.09 1.30
N TYR A 78 -11.37 2.28 1.92
CA TYR A 78 -10.20 2.75 2.65
C TYR A 78 -10.49 2.93 4.14
N HIS A 79 -9.42 2.82 4.91
CA HIS A 79 -9.34 3.04 6.36
C HIS A 79 -8.69 4.41 6.56
N PRO A 80 -9.47 5.47 6.88
CA PRO A 80 -8.99 6.84 6.92
C PRO A 80 -7.87 7.06 7.94
N PHE A 81 -7.05 8.09 7.68
CA PHE A 81 -6.03 8.51 8.62
C PHE A 81 -6.63 8.95 9.96
N GLY A 82 -6.14 8.36 11.06
CA GLY A 82 -6.65 8.61 12.41
C GLY A 82 -7.93 7.85 12.78
N GLU A 83 -8.58 7.16 11.83
CA GLU A 83 -9.84 6.44 12.04
C GLU A 83 -9.81 5.06 11.38
N THR A 84 -8.77 4.26 11.66
CA THR A 84 -8.48 3.03 10.91
C THR A 84 -9.45 1.86 11.11
N GLU A 85 -10.47 2.03 11.96
CA GLU A 85 -11.60 1.10 12.11
C GLU A 85 -12.76 1.43 11.15
N LYS A 86 -12.79 2.65 10.57
CA LYS A 86 -13.81 3.04 9.61
C LYS A 86 -13.54 2.41 8.25
N HIS A 87 -14.59 1.92 7.62
CA HIS A 87 -14.56 1.39 6.27
C HIS A 87 -15.32 2.35 5.37
N VAL A 88 -14.59 3.15 4.58
CA VAL A 88 -15.21 4.11 3.65
C VAL A 88 -15.21 3.52 2.24
N PRO A 89 -16.37 3.19 1.66
CA PRO A 89 -16.43 2.61 0.32
C PRO A 89 -15.80 3.52 -0.74
N CYS A 90 -15.10 2.91 -1.69
CA CYS A 90 -14.53 3.62 -2.82
C CYS A 90 -14.58 2.78 -4.11
N LYS A 91 -14.24 3.40 -5.24
CA LYS A 91 -13.95 2.65 -6.47
C LYS A 91 -12.58 1.97 -6.34
N GLU A 92 -12.30 1.00 -7.22
CA GLU A 92 -10.94 0.44 -7.33
C GLU A 92 -9.93 1.57 -7.58
N PRO A 93 -8.97 1.80 -6.68
CA PRO A 93 -7.95 2.82 -6.86
C PRO A 93 -6.86 2.30 -7.80
N SER A 94 -6.24 3.21 -8.53
CA SER A 94 -4.94 2.99 -9.13
C SER A 94 -3.83 3.00 -8.07
N VAL A 95 -2.68 2.38 -8.36
CA VAL A 95 -1.51 2.43 -7.48
C VAL A 95 -1.07 3.89 -7.24
N GLU A 96 -1.17 4.76 -8.26
CA GLU A 96 -0.80 6.17 -8.13
C GLU A 96 -1.72 6.94 -7.19
N GLU A 97 -3.03 6.68 -7.21
CA GLU A 97 -3.98 7.28 -6.27
C GLU A 97 -3.69 6.85 -4.84
N VAL A 98 -3.41 5.56 -4.61
CA VAL A 98 -3.03 5.06 -3.29
C VAL A 98 -1.76 5.75 -2.79
N PHE A 99 -0.73 5.83 -3.62
CA PHE A 99 0.57 6.42 -3.26
C PHE A 99 0.48 7.93 -3.04
N THR A 100 -0.37 8.62 -3.80
CA THR A 100 -0.67 10.05 -3.59
C THR A 100 -1.29 10.28 -2.22
N ASN A 101 -2.30 9.48 -1.84
CA ASN A 101 -2.94 9.58 -0.53
C ASN A 101 -1.96 9.29 0.61
N MET A 102 -1.17 8.22 0.47
CA MET A 102 -0.16 7.86 1.48
C MET A 102 0.94 8.92 1.61
N LYS A 103 1.41 9.52 0.50
CA LYS A 103 2.37 10.64 0.54
C LYS A 103 1.82 11.82 1.33
N ASN A 104 0.58 12.23 1.06
CA ASN A 104 -0.06 13.34 1.78
C ASN A 104 -0.20 13.07 3.28
N ILE A 105 -0.35 11.80 3.69
CA ILE A 105 -0.43 11.41 5.10
C ILE A 105 0.97 11.39 5.73
N ILE A 106 1.96 10.83 5.04
CA ILE A 106 3.36 10.83 5.50
C ILE A 106 3.85 12.27 5.73
N GLU A 107 3.56 13.19 4.80
CA GLU A 107 3.94 14.60 4.93
C GLU A 107 3.30 15.28 6.15
N LYS A 108 2.07 14.88 6.54
CA LYS A 108 1.40 15.38 7.75
C LYS A 108 1.92 14.76 9.04
N GLU A 109 2.34 13.50 9.00
CA GLU A 109 2.84 12.77 10.17
C GLU A 109 4.30 13.17 10.51
N LEU A 110 5.06 13.62 9.49
CA LEU A 110 6.45 14.06 9.63
C LEU A 110 6.61 15.58 9.78
N SER A 111 5.53 16.36 9.65
CA SER A 111 5.51 17.83 9.87
C SER A 111 5.30 18.18 11.34
#